data_AF-A0A1Q8DIA5-F1
#
_entry.id   AF-A0A1Q8DIA5-F1
#
_cell.length_a   1.000
_cell.length_b   1.000
_cell.length_c   1.000
_cell.angle_alpha   90.00
_cell.angle_beta   90.00
_cell.angle_gamma   90.00
#
_symmetry.space_group_name_H-M   'P 1'
#
loop_
_entity.id
_entity.type
_entity.pdbx_description
1 polymer ?
#
loop_
_entity_poly.entity_id
_entity_poly.type
_entity_poly.pdbx_seq_one_letter_code
_entity_poly.pdbx_strand_id
1 'polypeptide(L)'
;QAIAESVAVFSSLKVPIIVTIIGEGGSGGALAIGVGDKVNMLQNSIYSVISPEGCASILWKTAEKAQDASEALKLNAINLYQMG
;
A
#
# COMPACT_ATOMS: atom_id res chain seq x y z
N GLN A 1 -5.50 -15.34 -8.71
CA GLN A 1 -5.86 -14.97 -10.09
C GLN A 1 -6.45 -13.56 -10.15
N ALA A 2 -7.55 -13.27 -9.43
CA ALA A 2 -8.25 -11.97 -9.50
C ALA A 2 -7.38 -10.69 -9.33
N ILE A 3 -6.43 -10.67 -8.39
CA ILE A 3 -5.53 -9.50 -8.19
C ILE A 3 -4.69 -9.24 -9.43
N ALA A 4 -4.04 -10.27 -9.97
CA ALA A 4 -3.18 -10.14 -11.15
C ALA A 4 -3.96 -9.71 -12.39
N GLU A 5 -5.18 -10.24 -12.56
CA GLU A 5 -6.08 -9.82 -13.65
C GLU A 5 -6.49 -8.36 -13.50
N SER A 6 -6.82 -7.92 -12.29
CA SER A 6 -7.17 -6.52 -12.04
C SER A 6 -6.00 -5.60 -12.36
N VAL A 7 -4.80 -5.91 -11.87
CA VAL A 7 -3.58 -5.15 -12.21
C VAL A 7 -3.34 -5.09 -13.72
N ALA A 8 -3.48 -6.21 -14.43
CA ALA A 8 -3.31 -6.26 -15.88
C ALA A 8 -4.35 -5.41 -16.63
N VAL A 9 -5.62 -5.46 -16.21
CA VAL A 9 -6.71 -4.65 -16.79
C VAL A 9 -6.44 -3.18 -16.57
N PHE A 10 -6.24 -2.73 -15.31
CA PHE A 10 -6.00 -1.33 -14.99
C PHE A 10 -4.77 -0.75 -15.71
N SER A 11 -3.71 -1.55 -15.88
CA SER A 11 -2.50 -1.16 -16.62
C SER A 11 -2.73 -0.96 -18.13
N SER A 12 -3.84 -1.48 -18.69
CA SER A 12 -4.14 -1.45 -20.13
C SER A 12 -5.23 -0.44 -20.53
N LEU A 13 -5.89 0.19 -19.54
CA LEU A 13 -6.99 1.12 -19.77
C LEU A 13 -6.49 2.38 -20.50
N LYS A 14 -7.28 2.87 -21.46
CA LYS A 14 -6.96 4.05 -22.29
C LYS A 14 -7.69 5.31 -21.82
N VAL A 15 -8.10 5.34 -20.57
CA VAL A 15 -8.80 6.46 -19.93
C VAL A 15 -8.01 6.90 -18.70
N PRO A 16 -8.05 8.18 -18.30
CA PRO A 16 -7.38 8.63 -17.10
C PRO A 16 -7.94 7.97 -15.83
N ILE A 17 -7.06 7.53 -14.94
CA ILE A 17 -7.40 6.89 -13.65
C ILE A 17 -6.74 7.66 -12.52
N ILE A 18 -7.56 8.06 -11.55
CA ILE A 18 -7.10 8.73 -10.32
C ILE A 18 -7.41 7.81 -9.14
N VAL A 19 -6.37 7.39 -8.44
CA VAL A 19 -6.44 6.56 -7.24
C VAL A 19 -6.23 7.46 -6.03
N THR A 20 -7.04 7.29 -4.98
CA THR A 20 -6.87 8.03 -3.72
C THR A 20 -6.96 7.06 -2.54
N ILE A 21 -5.87 6.92 -1.79
CA ILE A 21 -5.84 6.12 -0.56
C ILE A 21 -6.39 6.97 0.58
N ILE A 22 -7.62 6.67 1.00
CA ILE A 22 -8.36 7.43 2.03
C ILE A 22 -8.23 6.85 3.44
N GLY A 23 -7.64 5.67 3.59
CA GLY A 23 -7.51 4.95 4.87
C GLY A 23 -6.35 3.97 4.83
N GLU A 24 -6.63 2.66 4.90
CA GLU A 24 -5.59 1.64 4.86
C GLU A 24 -5.48 0.99 3.48
N GLY A 25 -4.34 1.21 2.80
CA GLY A 25 -3.94 0.53 1.58
C GLY A 25 -3.17 -0.75 1.90
N GLY A 26 -3.87 -1.87 2.04
CA GLY A 26 -3.27 -3.15 2.38
C GLY A 26 -2.87 -4.01 1.16
N SER A 27 -1.58 -4.22 0.97
CA SER A 27 -0.97 -5.27 0.14
C SER A 27 -1.57 -5.39 -1.28
N GLY A 28 -1.68 -6.62 -1.79
CA GLY A 28 -2.23 -6.92 -3.11
C GLY A 28 -3.71 -6.56 -3.26
N GLY A 29 -4.47 -6.51 -2.16
CA GLY A 29 -5.88 -6.12 -2.20
C GLY A 29 -6.05 -4.65 -2.58
N ALA A 30 -5.24 -3.76 -2.00
CA ALA A 30 -5.19 -2.35 -2.40
C ALA A 30 -4.60 -2.17 -3.80
N LEU A 31 -3.53 -2.91 -4.13
CA LEU A 31 -2.89 -2.82 -5.45
C LEU A 31 -3.81 -3.25 -6.60
N ALA A 32 -4.71 -4.21 -6.38
CA ALA A 32 -5.64 -4.70 -7.39
C ALA A 32 -6.46 -3.58 -8.05
N ILE A 33 -6.73 -2.49 -7.30
CA ILE A 33 -7.45 -1.30 -7.77
C ILE A 33 -6.63 -0.02 -7.61
N GLY A 34 -5.34 -0.16 -7.30
CA GLY A 34 -4.44 0.95 -6.97
C GLY A 34 -3.57 1.42 -8.13
N VAL A 35 -3.72 0.81 -9.32
CA VAL A 35 -2.98 1.17 -10.53
C VAL A 35 -3.71 2.32 -11.24
N GLY A 36 -3.08 3.49 -11.34
CA GLY A 36 -3.63 4.64 -12.06
C GLY A 36 -2.58 5.69 -12.40
N ASP A 37 -2.96 6.68 -13.21
CA ASP A 37 -2.07 7.76 -13.68
C ASP A 37 -1.66 8.73 -12.57
N LYS A 38 -2.54 8.88 -11.58
CA LYS A 38 -2.30 9.68 -10.37
C LYS A 38 -2.68 8.86 -9.15
N VAL A 39 -1.76 8.75 -8.20
CA VAL A 39 -1.98 8.10 -6.91
C VAL A 39 -1.82 9.15 -5.82
N ASN A 40 -2.92 9.44 -5.13
CA ASN A 40 -2.98 10.39 -4.02
C ASN A 40 -3.13 9.63 -2.70
N MET A 41 -2.69 10.23 -1.61
CA MET A 41 -2.85 9.70 -0.26
C MET A 41 -3.30 10.82 0.68
N LEU A 42 -4.29 10.55 1.53
CA LEU A 42 -4.59 11.44 2.65
C LEU A 42 -3.44 11.41 3.67
N GLN A 43 -3.21 12.52 4.39
CA GLN A 43 -2.05 12.65 5.28
C GLN A 43 -1.93 11.55 6.36
N ASN A 44 -3.06 10.98 6.80
CA ASN A 44 -3.13 9.94 7.83
C ASN A 44 -3.40 8.55 7.23
N SER A 45 -3.41 8.41 5.92
CA SER A 45 -3.56 7.11 5.26
C SER A 45 -2.22 6.39 5.18
N ILE A 46 -2.30 5.07 5.03
CA ILE A 46 -1.14 4.20 4.93
C ILE A 46 -1.21 3.36 3.67
N TYR A 47 -0.07 2.97 3.13
CA TYR A 47 0.02 2.00 2.05
C TYR A 47 1.22 1.08 2.30
N SER A 48 1.00 -0.24 2.37
CA SER A 48 2.06 -1.20 2.68
C SER A 48 1.84 -2.55 2.01
N VAL A 49 2.94 -3.26 1.72
CA VAL A 49 2.92 -4.64 1.20
C VAL A 49 2.47 -5.67 2.25
N ILE A 50 2.64 -5.36 3.53
CA ILE A 50 2.31 -6.22 4.67
C ILE A 50 1.86 -5.35 5.85
N SER A 51 0.98 -5.85 6.71
CA SER A 51 0.65 -5.11 7.94
C SER A 51 1.88 -5.04 8.86
N PRO A 52 2.01 -3.98 9.69
CA PRO A 52 3.12 -3.88 10.65
C PRO A 52 3.19 -5.07 11.60
N GLU A 53 2.04 -5.58 12.06
CA GLU A 53 1.95 -6.76 12.93
C GLU A 53 2.44 -8.01 12.22
N GLY A 54 2.09 -8.17 10.94
CA GLY A 54 2.55 -9.27 10.10
C GLY A 54 4.06 -9.23 9.93
N CYS A 55 4.61 -8.05 9.58
CA CYS A 55 6.06 -7.84 9.47
C CYS A 55 6.79 -8.15 10.78
N ALA A 56 6.26 -7.65 11.90
CA ALA A 56 6.80 -7.87 13.24
C ALA A 56 6.84 -9.36 13.60
N SER A 57 5.76 -10.09 13.32
CA SER A 57 5.68 -11.53 13.59
C SER A 57 6.69 -12.36 12.80
N ILE A 58 7.09 -11.91 11.60
CA ILE A 58 8.07 -12.59 10.75
C ILE A 58 9.50 -12.24 11.17
N LEU A 59 9.82 -10.96 11.31
CA LEU A 59 11.20 -10.50 11.51
C LEU A 59 11.63 -10.50 12.97
N TRP A 60 10.71 -10.18 13.90
CA TRP A 60 10.96 -10.14 15.34
C TRP A 60 10.32 -11.30 16.11
N LYS A 61 9.60 -12.20 15.43
CA LYS A 61 8.89 -13.34 16.05
C LYS A 61 7.86 -12.92 17.11
N THR A 62 7.38 -11.68 17.05
CA THR A 62 6.34 -11.14 17.94
C THR A 62 5.57 -10.02 17.25
N ALA A 63 4.25 -9.94 17.46
CA ALA A 63 3.44 -8.84 16.96
C ALA A 63 3.61 -7.54 17.78
N GLU A 64 4.18 -7.62 18.99
CA GLU A 64 4.39 -6.47 19.88
C GLU A 64 5.35 -5.43 19.28
N LYS A 65 6.17 -5.86 18.30
CA LYS A 65 7.10 -5.01 17.56
C LYS A 65 6.46 -4.31 16.35
N ALA A 66 5.13 -4.25 16.27
CA ALA A 66 4.40 -3.60 15.18
C ALA A 66 4.79 -2.13 14.99
N GLN A 67 5.03 -1.38 16.07
CA GLN A 67 5.46 0.03 15.96
C GLN A 67 6.83 0.14 15.27
N ASP A 68 7.83 -0.61 15.74
CA ASP A 68 9.17 -0.66 15.14
C ASP A 68 9.10 -1.09 13.66
N ALA A 69 8.24 -2.06 13.34
CA ALA A 69 8.02 -2.52 11.98
C ALA A 69 7.36 -1.44 11.09
N SER A 70 6.37 -0.70 11.62
CA SER A 70 5.70 0.40 10.92
C SER A 70 6.68 1.50 10.53
N GLU A 71 7.57 1.86 11.46
CA GLU A 71 8.64 2.84 11.22
C GLU A 71 9.64 2.36 10.16
N ALA A 72 10.05 1.09 10.23
CA ALA A 72 10.96 0.49 9.26
C ALA A 72 10.35 0.40 7.85
N LEU A 73 9.06 0.11 7.74
CA LEU A 73 8.32 -0.01 6.48
C LEU A 73 8.07 1.34 5.80
N LYS A 74 8.12 2.46 6.54
CA LYS A 74 7.90 3.82 6.00
C LYS A 74 6.57 3.99 5.23
N LEU A 75 5.52 3.33 5.71
CA LEU A 75 4.22 3.17 5.04
C LEU A 75 3.27 4.39 5.05
N ASN A 76 3.65 5.50 5.70
CA ASN A 76 2.80 6.70 5.77
C ASN A 76 2.90 7.55 4.50
N ALA A 77 1.88 8.40 4.28
CA ALA A 77 1.75 9.21 3.07
C ALA A 77 2.96 10.12 2.80
N ILE A 78 3.57 10.71 3.84
CA ILE A 78 4.71 11.62 3.70
C ILE A 78 5.94 10.88 3.19
N ASN A 79 6.27 9.75 3.81
CA ASN A 79 7.41 8.93 3.45
C ASN A 79 7.29 8.40 2.02
N LEU A 80 6.11 7.89 1.65
CA LEU A 80 5.87 7.37 0.30
C LEU A 80 5.94 8.47 -0.75
N TYR A 81 5.36 9.65 -0.49
CA TYR A 81 5.48 10.78 -1.40
C TYR A 81 6.93 11.20 -1.67
N GLN A 82 7.81 11.08 -0.68
CA GLN A 82 9.24 11.34 -0.84
C GLN A 82 9.98 10.28 -1.68
N MET A 83 9.39 9.10 -1.87
CA MET A 83 9.98 8.02 -2.66
C MET A 83 9.64 8.10 -4.16
N GLY A 84 8.67 8.94 -4.56
CA GLY A 84 8.19 9.11 -5.93
C GLY A 84 6.82 8.49 -6.18
#